data_AF-Q1RGL5-F1
#
_entry.id   AF-Q1RGL5-F1
#
_cell.length_a   1.000
_cell.length_b   1.000
_cell.length_c   1.000
_cell.angle_alpha   90.00
_cell.angle_beta   90.00
_cell.angle_gamma   90.00
#
_symmetry.space_group_name_H-M   'P 1'
#
loop_
_entity.id
_entity.type
_entity.pdbx_description
1 polymer ?
#
loop_
_entity_poly.entity_id
_entity_poly.type
_entity_poly.pdbx_seq_one_letter_code
_entity_poly.pdbx_strand_id
1 'polypeptide(L)'
;MFISFVIIIILFILNYKQVKHLLYYTIVGVLLWVSMVEAGIHGTLCGAIIALFIPVNIKGQINSSFHKLEKLIQPFVNYFILPLFVFMNSGVLLKDFSFRSVCSSLTFGIILGLFIGKQLRSYAIFLSMREV
;
A
#
# COMPACT_ATOMS: atom_id res chain seq x y z
N MET A 1 -15.59 14.07 -11.23
CA MET A 1 -15.84 14.44 -9.81
C MET A 1 -17.19 13.96 -9.29
N PHE A 2 -18.34 14.37 -9.85
CA PHE A 2 -19.67 13.95 -9.35
C PHE A 2 -19.84 12.42 -9.31
N ILE A 3 -19.34 11.72 -10.33
CA ILE A 3 -19.37 10.25 -10.40
C ILE A 3 -18.67 9.62 -9.19
N SER A 4 -17.49 10.14 -8.82
CA SER A 4 -16.73 9.66 -7.65
C SER A 4 -17.52 9.83 -6.35
N PHE A 5 -18.22 10.96 -6.17
CA PHE A 5 -19.09 11.17 -5.00
C PHE A 5 -20.23 10.14 -4.93
N VAL A 6 -20.89 9.87 -6.05
CA VAL A 6 -21.95 8.85 -6.13
C VAL A 6 -21.40 7.47 -5.77
N ILE A 7 -20.20 7.13 -6.26
CA ILE A 7 -19.55 5.85 -5.96
C ILE A 7 -19.18 5.74 -4.48
N ILE A 8 -18.70 6.81 -3.85
CA ILE A 8 -18.41 6.84 -2.41
C ILE A 8 -19.70 6.64 -1.60
N ILE A 9 -20.81 7.24 -2.01
CA ILE A 9 -22.12 7.01 -1.39
C ILE A 9 -22.55 5.53 -1.53
N ILE A 10 -22.32 4.93 -2.69
CA ILE A 10 -22.57 3.48 -2.90
C ILE A 10 -21.71 2.64 -1.96
N LEU A 11 -20.42 2.97 -1.80
CA LEU A 11 -19.54 2.30 -0.85
C LEU A 11 -20.03 2.45 0.59
N PHE A 12 -20.49 3.65 0.98
CA PHE A 12 -21.08 3.89 2.30
C PHE A 12 -22.32 3.01 2.53
N ILE A 13 -23.21 2.90 1.53
CA ILE A 13 -24.40 2.05 1.62
C ILE A 13 -24.02 0.56 1.69
N LEU A 14 -23.04 0.11 0.91
CA LEU A 14 -22.54 -1.27 0.95
C LEU A 14 -21.91 -1.62 2.31
N ASN A 15 -21.14 -0.68 2.87
CA ASN A 15 -20.56 -0.79 4.21
C ASN A 15 -21.67 -0.88 5.26
N TYR A 16 -22.67 0.00 5.19
CA TYR A 16 -23.82 0.01 6.11
C TYR A 16 -24.62 -1.29 6.02
N LYS A 17 -24.85 -1.81 4.81
CA LYS A 17 -25.51 -3.10 4.58
C LYS A 17 -24.64 -4.33 4.92
N GLN A 18 -23.38 -4.11 5.33
CA GLN A 18 -22.44 -5.17 5.72
C GLN A 18 -22.32 -6.30 4.68
N VAL A 19 -22.36 -5.94 3.39
CA VAL A 19 -22.15 -6.93 2.33
C VAL A 19 -20.74 -7.47 2.48
N LYS A 20 -20.58 -8.79 2.66
CA LYS A 20 -19.27 -9.42 2.94
C LYS A 20 -18.48 -9.79 1.69
N HIS A 21 -19.11 -9.75 0.52
CA HIS A 21 -18.52 -10.29 -0.69
C HIS A 21 -17.57 -9.28 -1.35
N LEU A 22 -16.28 -9.62 -1.33
CA LEU A 22 -15.18 -8.75 -1.75
C LEU A 22 -15.33 -8.24 -3.19
N LEU A 23 -15.88 -9.06 -4.11
CA LEU A 23 -15.97 -8.65 -5.51
C LEU A 23 -16.81 -7.38 -5.70
N TYR A 24 -17.82 -7.13 -4.86
CA TYR A 24 -18.59 -5.88 -4.95
C TYR A 24 -17.70 -4.68 -4.64
N TYR A 25 -16.87 -4.75 -3.60
CA TYR A 25 -15.92 -3.68 -3.26
C TYR A 25 -14.82 -3.57 -4.31
N THR A 26 -14.35 -4.67 -4.89
CA THR A 26 -13.35 -4.63 -5.97
C THR A 26 -13.91 -3.96 -7.22
N ILE A 27 -15.12 -4.30 -7.67
CA ILE A 27 -15.74 -3.71 -8.87
C ILE A 27 -16.03 -2.22 -8.64
N VAL A 28 -16.70 -1.90 -7.54
CA VAL A 28 -17.01 -0.51 -7.16
C VAL A 28 -15.71 0.29 -6.97
N GLY A 29 -14.67 -0.35 -6.44
CA GLY A 29 -13.35 0.24 -6.29
C GLY A 29 -12.62 0.51 -7.60
N VAL A 30 -12.70 -0.39 -8.58
CA VAL A 30 -12.16 -0.16 -9.93
C VAL A 30 -12.88 1.00 -10.61
N LEU A 31 -14.22 1.07 -10.48
CA LEU A 31 -15.00 2.20 -10.98
C LEU A 31 -14.60 3.52 -10.30
N LEU A 32 -14.40 3.50 -8.97
CA LEU A 32 -13.91 4.66 -8.24
C LEU A 32 -12.52 5.08 -8.71
N TRP A 33 -11.63 4.11 -8.97
CA TRP A 33 -10.28 4.39 -9.43
C TRP A 33 -10.29 5.10 -10.78
N VAL A 34 -11.01 4.58 -11.78
CA VAL A 34 -11.14 5.25 -13.09
C VAL A 34 -11.69 6.67 -12.93
N SER A 35 -12.73 6.84 -12.11
CA SER A 35 -13.34 8.15 -11.86
C SER A 35 -12.41 9.13 -11.13
N MET A 36 -11.46 8.63 -10.32
CA MET A 36 -10.46 9.45 -9.63
C MET A 36 -9.33 9.88 -10.54
N VAL A 37 -8.89 9.01 -11.45
CA VAL A 37 -7.86 9.35 -12.45
C VAL A 37 -8.34 10.53 -13.30
N GLU A 38 -9.60 10.54 -13.73
CA GLU A 38 -10.19 11.68 -14.45
C GLU A 38 -10.28 12.96 -13.61
N ALA A 39 -10.46 12.82 -12.29
CA ALA A 39 -10.48 13.96 -11.38
C ALA A 39 -9.07 14.51 -11.08
N GLY A 40 -8.01 13.92 -11.62
CA GLY A 40 -6.62 14.24 -11.28
C GLY A 40 -6.22 13.78 -9.88
N ILE A 41 -7.05 12.96 -9.23
CA ILE A 41 -6.79 12.40 -7.91
C ILE A 41 -6.02 11.09 -8.10
N HIS A 42 -4.87 10.97 -7.43
CA HIS A 42 -4.04 9.78 -7.55
C HIS A 42 -4.80 8.52 -7.08
N GLY A 43 -4.61 7.40 -7.78
CA GLY A 43 -5.31 6.14 -7.52
C GLY A 43 -5.07 5.55 -6.13
N THR A 44 -4.02 5.98 -5.43
CA THR A 44 -3.77 5.59 -4.03
C THR A 44 -4.86 6.05 -3.08
N LEU A 45 -5.46 7.23 -3.33
CA LEU A 45 -6.55 7.74 -2.52
C LEU A 45 -7.78 6.84 -2.65
N CYS A 46 -8.04 6.34 -3.86
CA CYS A 46 -9.12 5.38 -4.12
C CYS A 46 -8.95 4.13 -3.26
N GLY A 47 -7.76 3.52 -3.28
CA GLY A 47 -7.44 2.35 -2.45
C GLY A 47 -7.66 2.60 -0.95
N ALA A 48 -7.22 3.75 -0.44
CA ALA A 48 -7.43 4.14 0.95
C ALA A 48 -8.91 4.30 1.32
N ILE A 49 -9.70 4.93 0.43
CA ILE A 49 -11.16 5.09 0.62
C ILE A 49 -11.84 3.72 0.63
N ILE A 50 -11.55 2.86 -0.34
CA ILE A 50 -12.13 1.51 -0.38
C ILE A 50 -11.77 0.74 0.90
N ALA A 51 -10.51 0.78 1.32
CA ALA A 51 -10.05 0.12 2.53
C ALA A 51 -10.79 0.61 3.79
N LEU A 52 -11.06 1.92 3.90
CA LEU A 52 -11.84 2.50 5.00
C LEU A 52 -13.29 1.98 5.02
N PHE A 53 -13.88 1.72 3.85
CA PHE A 53 -15.26 1.26 3.72
C PHE A 53 -15.41 -0.26 3.70
N ILE A 54 -14.33 -1.05 3.66
CA ILE A 54 -14.45 -2.52 3.75
C ILE A 54 -14.74 -2.91 5.21
N PRO A 55 -15.89 -3.56 5.50
CA PRO A 55 -16.20 -4.02 6.85
C PRO A 55 -15.33 -5.23 7.21
N VAL A 56 -14.39 -5.06 8.14
CA VAL A 56 -13.55 -6.16 8.65
C VAL A 56 -14.26 -6.82 9.84
N ASN A 57 -14.82 -8.01 9.64
CA ASN A 57 -15.42 -8.79 10.73
C ASN A 57 -14.38 -9.73 11.35
N ILE A 58 -13.83 -9.37 12.51
CA ILE A 58 -12.76 -10.11 13.21
C ILE A 58 -13.31 -11.31 14.01
N LYS A 59 -14.59 -11.66 13.86
CA LYS A 59 -15.19 -12.81 14.58
C LYS A 59 -14.75 -14.16 14.00
N GLY A 60 -13.48 -14.55 14.16
CA GLY A 60 -12.94 -15.92 14.06
C GLY A 60 -13.18 -16.75 12.77
N GLN A 61 -14.06 -16.29 11.89
CA GLN A 61 -14.46 -16.84 10.62
C GLN A 61 -13.91 -15.89 9.57
N ILE A 62 -12.58 -15.75 9.53
CA ILE A 62 -11.94 -15.20 8.35
C ILE A 62 -12.39 -16.14 7.24
N ASN A 63 -13.20 -15.64 6.30
CA ASN A 63 -13.65 -16.43 5.16
C ASN A 63 -12.40 -17.07 4.55
N SER A 64 -12.30 -18.39 4.62
CA SER A 64 -11.11 -19.14 4.20
C SER A 64 -10.70 -18.79 2.78
N SER A 65 -11.67 -18.40 1.94
CA SER A 65 -11.46 -17.87 0.59
C SER A 65 -10.70 -16.53 0.56
N PHE A 66 -10.99 -15.57 1.45
CA PHE A 66 -10.31 -14.27 1.46
C PHE A 66 -8.88 -14.42 1.93
N HIS A 67 -8.67 -15.14 3.03
CA HIS A 67 -7.33 -15.39 3.55
C HIS A 67 -6.44 -16.12 2.53
N LYS A 68 -7.02 -17.05 1.76
CA LYS A 68 -6.32 -17.75 0.69
C LYS A 68 -5.92 -16.79 -0.45
N LEU A 69 -6.84 -15.94 -0.91
CA LEU A 69 -6.54 -14.95 -1.95
C LEU A 69 -5.49 -13.93 -1.48
N GLU A 70 -5.65 -13.39 -0.27
CA GLU A 70 -4.69 -12.47 0.34
C GLU A 70 -3.30 -13.09 0.38
N LYS A 71 -3.16 -14.31 0.92
CA LYS A 71 -1.87 -14.99 1.02
C LYS A 71 -1.21 -15.26 -0.33
N LEU A 72 -1.99 -15.45 -1.40
CA LEU A 72 -1.48 -15.62 -2.76
C LEU A 72 -0.94 -14.31 -3.35
N ILE A 73 -1.57 -13.18 -3.01
CA ILE A 73 -1.27 -11.86 -3.57
C ILE A 73 -0.21 -11.11 -2.74
N GLN A 74 -0.20 -11.32 -1.43
CA GLN A 74 0.68 -10.67 -0.46
C GLN A 74 2.17 -10.72 -0.81
N PRO A 75 2.79 -11.85 -1.18
CA PRO A 75 4.21 -11.86 -1.52
C PRO A 75 4.50 -10.98 -2.75
N PHE A 76 3.68 -11.03 -3.78
CA PHE A 76 3.86 -10.17 -4.96
C PHE A 76 3.71 -8.69 -4.61
N VAL A 77 2.72 -8.34 -3.79
CA VAL A 77 2.53 -6.95 -3.33
C VAL A 77 3.73 -6.46 -2.53
N ASN A 78 4.20 -7.26 -1.57
CA ASN A 78 5.24 -6.82 -0.65
C ASN A 78 6.63 -6.77 -1.28
N TYR A 79 6.95 -7.71 -2.18
CA TYR A 79 8.28 -7.78 -2.79
C TYR A 79 8.39 -6.99 -4.10
N PHE A 80 7.28 -6.71 -4.77
CA PHE A 80 7.31 -6.03 -6.07
C PHE A 80 6.59 -4.69 -6.05
N ILE A 81 5.29 -4.69 -5.74
CA ILE A 81 4.46 -3.48 -5.85
C ILE A 81 4.87 -2.41 -4.84
N LEU A 82 5.12 -2.78 -3.57
CA LEU A 82 5.53 -1.81 -2.54
C LEU A 82 6.90 -1.18 -2.86
N PRO A 83 7.98 -1.94 -3.15
CA PRO A 83 9.25 -1.35 -3.55
C PRO A 83 9.15 -0.47 -4.80
N LEU A 84 8.41 -0.93 -5.81
CA LEU A 84 8.20 -0.17 -7.04
C LEU A 84 7.45 1.14 -6.77
N PHE A 85 6.44 1.10 -5.91
CA PHE A 85 5.67 2.26 -5.50
C PHE A 85 6.52 3.28 -4.75
N VAL A 86 7.34 2.83 -3.79
CA VAL A 86 8.27 3.70 -3.07
C VAL A 86 9.30 4.30 -4.02
N PHE A 87 9.80 3.53 -4.98
CA PHE A 87 10.73 4.02 -5.99
C PHE A 87 10.10 5.07 -6.93
N MET A 88 8.87 4.85 -7.38
CA MET A 88 8.18 5.83 -8.23
C MET A 88 7.89 7.13 -7.48
N ASN A 89 7.51 7.03 -6.20
CA ASN A 89 7.21 8.20 -5.37
C ASN A 89 8.44 8.93 -4.81
N SER A 90 9.61 8.29 -4.77
CA SER A 90 10.84 8.95 -4.29
C SER A 90 11.35 10.02 -5.26
N GLY A 91 10.76 10.16 -6.45
CA GLY A 91 11.12 11.17 -7.44
C GLY A 91 12.50 10.96 -8.05
N VAL A 92 13.06 9.75 -7.94
CA VAL A 92 14.38 9.42 -8.48
C VAL A 92 14.33 9.51 -10.01
N LEU A 93 15.05 10.49 -10.55
CA LEU A 93 15.14 10.73 -11.98
C LEU A 93 16.00 9.64 -12.63
N LEU A 94 15.39 8.87 -13.54
CA LEU A 94 16.11 7.84 -14.30
C LEU A 94 17.26 8.42 -15.15
N LYS A 95 17.18 9.70 -15.50
CA LYS A 95 18.23 10.40 -16.26
C LYS A 95 19.55 10.51 -15.50
N ASP A 96 19.51 10.48 -14.17
CA ASP A 96 20.70 10.57 -13.33
C ASP A 96 21.43 9.22 -13.18
N PHE A 97 20.94 8.14 -13.80
CA PHE A 97 21.62 6.84 -13.81
C PHE A 97 22.83 6.82 -14.76
N SER A 98 23.85 7.58 -14.39
CA SER A 98 25.21 7.34 -14.87
C SER A 98 25.95 6.44 -13.86
N PHE A 99 26.89 5.61 -14.32
CA PHE A 99 27.77 4.83 -13.41
C PHE A 99 28.44 5.73 -12.35
N ARG A 100 28.68 7.00 -12.69
CA ARG A 100 29.23 8.00 -11.77
C ARG A 100 28.27 8.39 -10.64
N SER A 101 26.97 8.41 -10.91
CA SER A 101 25.94 8.71 -9.91
C SER A 101 25.82 7.60 -8.87
N VAL A 102 25.91 6.34 -9.30
CA VAL A 102 25.95 5.20 -8.38
C VAL A 102 27.17 5.26 -7.46
N CYS A 103 28.32 5.65 -8.01
CA CYS A 103 29.55 5.85 -7.23
C CYS A 103 29.65 7.23 -6.55
N SER A 104 28.56 8.00 -6.50
CA SER A 104 28.57 9.30 -5.83
C SER A 104 28.69 9.14 -4.32
N SER A 105 29.36 10.10 -3.68
CA SER A 105 29.50 10.16 -2.21
C SER A 105 28.13 10.14 -1.50
N LEU A 106 27.12 10.78 -2.10
CA LEU A 106 25.76 10.78 -1.59
C LEU A 106 25.16 9.37 -1.57
N THR A 107 25.31 8.60 -2.65
CA THR A 107 24.75 7.24 -2.74
C THR A 107 25.41 6.33 -1.71
N PHE A 108 26.73 6.39 -1.57
CA PHE A 108 27.43 5.65 -0.51
C PHE A 108 27.02 6.09 0.90
N GLY A 109 26.81 7.38 1.12
CA GLY A 109 26.31 7.91 2.39
C GLY A 109 24.92 7.38 2.74
N ILE A 110 24.01 7.34 1.76
CA ILE A 110 22.67 6.76 1.93
C ILE A 110 22.76 5.25 2.20
N ILE A 111 23.56 4.52 1.42
CA ILE A 111 23.75 3.07 1.59
C ILE A 111 24.30 2.74 2.97
N LEU A 112 25.38 3.40 3.39
CA LEU A 112 26.01 3.18 4.69
C LEU A 112 25.07 3.61 5.83
N GLY A 113 24.42 4.77 5.70
CA GLY A 113 23.46 5.25 6.68
C GLY A 113 22.28 4.30 6.86
N LEU A 114 21.73 3.76 5.77
CA LEU A 114 20.65 2.77 5.80
C LEU A 114 21.10 1.43 6.35
N PHE A 115 22.30 0.97 5.97
CA PHE A 115 22.85 -0.29 6.45
C PHE A 115 23.08 -0.23 7.96
N ILE A 116 23.89 0.73 8.42
CA ILE A 116 24.22 0.92 9.84
C ILE A 116 22.95 1.21 10.65
N GLY A 117 22.07 2.06 10.14
CA GLY A 117 20.81 2.40 10.81
C GLY A 117 19.88 1.20 10.99
N LYS A 118 19.72 0.34 9.98
CA LYS A 118 18.90 -0.87 10.10
C LYS A 118 19.49 -1.89 11.07
N GLN A 119 20.82 -2.06 11.07
CA GLN A 119 21.47 -2.96 12.02
C GLN A 119 21.29 -2.44 13.44
N LEU A 120 21.65 -1.19 13.72
CA LEU A 120 21.49 -0.60 15.05
C LEU A 120 20.04 -0.66 15.54
N ARG A 121 19.06 -0.38 14.68
CA ARG A 121 17.65 -0.42 15.06
C ARG A 121 17.21 -1.81 15.51
N SER A 122 17.63 -2.85 14.79
CA SER A 122 17.31 -4.25 15.12
C SER A 122 17.96 -4.67 16.44
N TYR A 123 19.23 -4.32 16.65
CA TYR A 123 19.94 -4.59 17.90
C TYR A 123 19.37 -3.80 19.09
N ALA A 124 19.00 -2.54 18.89
CA ALA A 124 18.42 -1.70 19.95
C ALA A 124 17.06 -2.21 20.41
N ILE A 125 16.19 -2.64 19.48
CA ILE A 125 14.92 -3.29 19.84
C ILE A 125 15.17 -4.57 20.62
N PHE A 126 16.13 -5.40 20.18
CA PHE A 126 16.50 -6.62 20.90
C PHE A 126 17.03 -6.34 22.32
N LEU A 127 17.88 -5.32 22.47
CA LEU A 127 18.39 -4.90 23.79
C LEU A 127 17.26 -4.37 24.68
N SER A 128 16.38 -3.52 24.15
CA SER A 128 15.23 -2.98 24.88
C SER A 128 14.26 -4.06 25.35
N MET A 129 14.12 -5.15 24.60
CA MET A 129 13.28 -6.30 24.97
C MET A 129 13.95 -7.23 25.99
N ARG A 130 15.26 -7.11 26.22
CA ARG A 130 16.01 -7.95 27.17
C ARG A 130 15.99 -7.40 28.59
N GLU A 131 15.85 -6.08 28.75
CA GLU A 131 15.83 -5.40 30.06
C GLU A 131 14.44 -5.43 30.74
N VAL A 132 13.44 -6.06 30.11
CA VAL A 132 12.07 -6.26 30.63
C VAL A 132 11.86 -7.73 30.93
#